data_AF-A0A525CVN9-F1
#
_entry.id   AF-A0A525CVN9-F1
#
_cell.length_a   1.000
_cell.length_b   1.000
_cell.length_c   1.000
_cell.angle_alpha   90.00
_cell.angle_beta   90.00
_cell.angle_gamma   90.00
#
_symmetry.space_group_name_H-M   'P 1'
#
loop_
_entity.id
_entity.type
_entity.pdbx_description
1 polymer ?
#
loop_
_entity_poly.entity_id
_entity_poly.type
_entity_poly.pdbx_seq_one_letter_code
_entity_poly.pdbx_strand_id
1 'polypeptide(L)'
;VKKDHPFKIDACVVMPDHLHAVWTLPKRDNDFATRWMLIKAGFSRQIKKGERINASRKSKGERGIWQRRYWEHLIKNEKDYERHVDYIHYNPVKHGFVNNVIDWPYSTFHRYVDKGIYLHDWAGIELEESTGFGE
;
A
#
# COMPACT_ATOMS: atom_id res chain seq x y z
N VAL A 1 -7.86 -5.96 -12.83
CA VAL A 1 -8.48 -5.32 -11.64
C VAL A 1 -8.93 -3.92 -11.96
N LYS A 2 -8.06 -2.90 -12.04
CA LYS A 2 -8.49 -1.49 -12.23
C LYS A 2 -9.38 -1.24 -13.46
N LYS A 3 -9.20 -2.01 -14.54
CA LYS A 3 -10.05 -1.96 -15.75
C LYS A 3 -11.50 -2.36 -15.46
N ASP A 4 -11.71 -3.42 -14.69
CA ASP A 4 -13.03 -4.04 -14.47
C ASP A 4 -13.67 -3.60 -13.14
N HIS A 5 -12.84 -3.15 -12.19
CA HIS A 5 -13.23 -2.59 -10.89
C HIS A 5 -12.48 -1.27 -10.70
N PRO A 6 -12.98 -0.14 -11.25
CA PRO A 6 -12.27 1.13 -11.23
C PRO A 6 -12.05 1.67 -9.82
N PHE A 7 -10.88 2.25 -9.56
CA PHE A 7 -10.56 3.03 -8.37
C PHE A 7 -9.36 3.93 -8.69
N LYS A 8 -9.19 5.01 -7.93
CA LYS A 8 -8.01 5.87 -7.99
C LYS A 8 -7.00 5.40 -6.96
N ILE A 9 -5.73 5.32 -7.36
CA ILE A 9 -4.62 5.13 -6.44
C ILE A 9 -4.10 6.53 -6.12
N ASP A 10 -4.38 7.00 -4.93
CA ASP A 10 -3.94 8.31 -4.44
C ASP A 10 -2.47 8.23 -4.02
N ALA A 11 -2.15 7.32 -3.10
CA ALA A 11 -0.78 7.01 -2.72
C ALA A 11 -0.55 5.50 -2.66
N CYS A 12 0.67 5.05 -2.94
CA CYS A 12 1.08 3.66 -2.78
C CYS A 12 2.60 3.57 -2.57
N VAL A 13 3.02 2.60 -1.77
CA VAL A 13 4.41 2.15 -1.65
C VAL A 13 4.44 0.62 -1.63
N VAL A 14 5.38 0.02 -2.34
CA VAL A 14 5.66 -1.41 -2.30
C VAL A 14 7.05 -1.60 -1.70
N MET A 15 7.13 -2.42 -0.67
CA MET A 15 8.35 -2.80 0.04
C MET A 15 8.60 -4.30 -0.09
N PRO A 16 9.80 -4.80 0.29
CA PRO A 16 10.15 -6.20 0.12
C PRO A 16 9.19 -7.20 0.75
N ASP A 17 8.55 -6.86 1.85
CA ASP A 17 7.69 -7.74 2.66
C ASP A 17 6.22 -7.28 2.74
N HIS A 18 5.93 -6.00 2.53
CA HIS A 18 4.57 -5.46 2.56
C HIS A 18 4.37 -4.25 1.64
N LEU A 19 3.16 -3.70 1.62
CA LEU A 19 2.80 -2.51 0.86
C LEU A 19 1.75 -1.72 1.63
N HIS A 20 1.69 -0.41 1.36
CA HIS A 20 0.64 0.47 1.85
C HIS A 20 0.02 1.23 0.68
N ALA A 21 -1.28 1.51 0.74
CA ALA A 21 -1.98 2.25 -0.31
C ALA A 21 -3.20 3.02 0.20
N VAL A 22 -3.42 4.21 -0.37
CA VAL A 22 -4.65 4.99 -0.23
C VAL A 22 -5.41 4.95 -1.56
N TRP A 23 -6.67 4.54 -1.50
CA TRP A 23 -7.56 4.47 -2.65
C TRP A 23 -8.80 5.32 -2.47
N THR A 24 -9.21 5.97 -3.56
CA THR A 24 -10.54 6.56 -3.69
C THR A 24 -11.38 5.68 -4.61
N LEU A 25 -12.50 5.18 -4.10
CA LEU A 25 -13.47 4.37 -4.86
C LEU A 25 -14.51 5.27 -5.56
N PRO A 26 -15.17 4.78 -6.63
CA PRO A 26 -16.29 5.48 -7.25
C PRO A 26 -17.40 5.82 -6.25
N LYS A 27 -18.17 6.88 -6.56
CA LYS A 27 -19.31 7.27 -5.73
C LYS A 27 -20.28 6.09 -5.57
N ARG A 28 -20.68 5.79 -4.32
CA ARG A 28 -21.55 4.65 -3.93
C ARG A 28 -20.92 3.26 -4.11
N ASP A 29 -19.60 3.17 -4.31
CA ASP A 29 -18.86 1.91 -4.29
C ASP A 29 -18.01 1.84 -3.02
N ASN A 30 -18.18 0.77 -2.25
CA ASN A 30 -17.40 0.48 -1.04
C ASN A 30 -16.69 -0.87 -1.13
N ASP A 31 -16.63 -1.49 -2.31
CA ASP A 31 -16.08 -2.84 -2.49
C ASP A 31 -14.56 -2.82 -2.72
N PHE A 32 -13.83 -2.32 -1.72
CA PHE A 32 -12.36 -2.41 -1.69
C PHE A 32 -11.90 -3.85 -1.43
N ALA A 33 -12.75 -4.67 -0.79
CA ALA A 33 -12.45 -6.05 -0.46
C ALA A 33 -12.26 -6.94 -1.70
N THR A 34 -13.18 -6.87 -2.67
CA THR A 34 -13.03 -7.60 -3.94
C THR A 34 -11.79 -7.15 -4.70
N ARG A 35 -11.48 -5.85 -4.71
CA ARG A 35 -10.28 -5.32 -5.36
C ARG A 35 -9.01 -5.90 -4.75
N TRP A 36 -8.89 -5.91 -3.41
CA TRP A 36 -7.77 -6.54 -2.72
C TRP A 36 -7.66 -8.03 -2.99
N MET A 37 -8.79 -8.76 -2.94
CA MET A 37 -8.84 -10.18 -3.24
C MET A 37 -8.31 -10.46 -4.66
N LEU A 38 -8.77 -9.70 -5.66
CA LEU A 38 -8.36 -9.88 -7.05
C LEU A 38 -6.90 -9.51 -7.29
N ILE A 39 -6.37 -8.47 -6.62
CA ILE A 39 -4.95 -8.09 -6.67
C ILE A 39 -4.10 -9.22 -6.10
N LYS A 40 -4.39 -9.67 -4.88
CA LYS A 40 -3.65 -10.75 -4.21
C LYS A 40 -3.66 -12.03 -5.05
N ALA A 41 -4.83 -12.42 -5.55
CA ALA A 41 -4.99 -13.61 -6.39
C ALA A 41 -4.27 -13.48 -7.75
N GLY A 42 -4.34 -12.30 -8.38
CA GLY A 42 -3.67 -12.01 -9.64
C GLY A 42 -2.15 -12.12 -9.53
N PHE A 43 -1.57 -11.46 -8.54
CA PHE A 43 -0.13 -11.54 -8.25
C PHE A 43 0.31 -12.97 -7.93
N SER A 44 -0.43 -13.65 -7.05
CA SER A 44 -0.13 -15.02 -6.70
C SER A 44 -0.10 -15.98 -7.88
N ARG A 45 -0.99 -15.82 -8.88
CA ARG A 45 -1.00 -16.70 -10.07
C ARG A 45 0.27 -16.60 -10.91
N GLN A 46 0.99 -15.48 -10.84
CA GLN A 46 2.22 -15.25 -11.59
C GLN A 46 3.46 -15.85 -10.92
N ILE A 47 3.34 -16.28 -9.66
CA ILE A 47 4.45 -16.81 -8.86
C ILE A 47 4.34 -18.32 -8.75
N LYS A 48 5.43 -19.02 -9.11
CA LYS A 48 5.54 -20.48 -8.95
C LYS A 48 5.23 -20.87 -7.50
N LYS A 49 4.44 -21.93 -7.31
CA LYS A 49 4.16 -22.46 -5.98
C LYS A 49 5.45 -23.06 -5.40
N GLY A 50 5.81 -22.61 -4.20
CA GLY A 50 6.99 -23.09 -3.47
C GLY A 50 6.92 -22.85 -1.96
N GLU A 51 5.93 -22.08 -1.52
CA GLU A 51 5.68 -21.82 -0.11
C GLU A 51 5.25 -23.07 0.68
N ARG A 52 5.63 -23.12 1.97
CA ARG A 52 5.04 -24.05 2.93
C ARG A 52 3.72 -23.48 3.44
N ILE A 53 2.63 -24.23 3.28
CA ILE A 53 1.31 -23.84 3.78
C ILE A 53 0.73 -24.92 4.70
N ASN A 54 -0.02 -24.49 5.72
CA ASN A 54 -0.72 -25.39 6.62
C ASN A 54 -1.98 -25.99 5.95
N ALA A 55 -2.58 -27.01 6.60
CA ALA A 55 -3.76 -27.69 6.08
C ALA A 55 -4.94 -26.74 5.84
N SER A 56 -5.12 -25.74 6.70
CA SER A 56 -6.17 -24.72 6.57
C SER A 56 -6.02 -23.87 5.30
N ARG A 57 -4.80 -23.43 4.97
CA ARG A 57 -4.54 -22.69 3.72
C ARG A 57 -4.73 -23.60 2.51
N LYS A 58 -4.24 -24.84 2.58
CA LYS A 58 -4.36 -25.82 1.50
C LYS A 58 -5.82 -26.12 1.16
N SER A 59 -6.68 -26.34 2.16
CA SER A 59 -8.10 -26.64 1.94
C SER A 59 -8.88 -25.47 1.32
N LYS A 60 -8.44 -24.23 1.56
CA LYS A 60 -9.04 -23.01 1.01
C LYS A 60 -8.41 -22.55 -0.30
N GLY A 61 -7.43 -23.28 -0.83
CA GLY A 61 -6.67 -22.86 -2.01
C GLY A 61 -5.86 -21.56 -1.79
N GLU A 62 -5.60 -21.19 -0.53
CA GLU A 62 -4.85 -19.99 -0.18
C GLU A 62 -3.35 -20.16 -0.44
N ARG A 63 -2.69 -19.06 -0.79
CA ARG A 63 -1.24 -18.99 -1.00
C ARG A 63 -0.51 -18.67 0.30
N GLY A 64 0.76 -19.03 0.37
CA GLY A 64 1.62 -18.79 1.55
C GLY A 64 2.24 -17.39 1.61
N ILE A 65 2.18 -16.65 0.50
CA ILE A 65 2.91 -15.38 0.32
C ILE A 65 2.20 -14.16 0.90
N TRP A 66 0.90 -14.24 1.17
CA TRP A 66 0.13 -13.15 1.73
C TRP A 66 -0.22 -13.42 3.19
N GLN A 67 -0.16 -12.38 4.02
CA GLN A 67 -0.87 -12.35 5.30
C GLN A 67 -2.39 -12.43 5.04
N ARG A 68 -3.10 -13.17 5.90
CA ARG A 68 -4.57 -13.24 5.85
C ARG A 68 -5.16 -11.89 6.27
N ARG A 69 -6.25 -11.50 5.62
CA ARG A 69 -6.87 -10.17 5.76
C ARG A 69 -5.88 -9.06 5.39
N TYR A 70 -6.18 -7.85 5.79
CA TYR A 70 -5.37 -6.65 5.64
C TYR A 70 -5.81 -5.69 6.74
N TRP A 71 -5.04 -4.63 6.96
CA TRP A 71 -5.46 -3.50 7.78
C TRP A 71 -6.19 -2.50 6.88
N GLU A 72 -7.27 -1.90 7.40
CA GLU A 72 -7.98 -0.82 6.73
C GLU A 72 -8.25 0.35 7.67
N HIS A 73 -8.19 1.57 7.13
CA HIS A 73 -8.60 2.79 7.79
C HIS A 73 -9.36 3.68 6.81
N LEU A 74 -10.52 4.18 7.23
CA LEU A 74 -11.31 5.12 6.44
C LEU A 74 -10.82 6.54 6.74
N ILE A 75 -10.22 7.19 5.74
CA ILE A 75 -9.78 8.57 5.82
C ILE A 75 -11.01 9.49 5.96
N LYS A 76 -10.99 10.34 6.99
CA LYS A 76 -12.18 11.14 7.38
C LYS A 76 -12.12 12.61 6.95
N ASN A 77 -10.94 13.14 6.69
CA ASN A 77 -10.72 14.55 6.34
C ASN A 77 -9.35 14.75 5.67
N GLU A 78 -9.09 15.98 5.22
CA GLU A 78 -7.87 16.34 4.50
C GLU A 78 -6.59 16.13 5.32
N LYS A 79 -6.60 16.52 6.60
CA LYS A 79 -5.43 16.35 7.47
C LYS A 79 -5.07 14.88 7.70
N ASP A 80 -6.10 14.04 7.81
CA ASP A 80 -5.94 12.58 7.90
C ASP A 80 -5.40 12.01 6.58
N TYR A 81 -5.86 12.53 5.44
CA TYR A 81 -5.36 12.18 4.12
C TYR A 81 -3.87 12.51 3.95
N GLU A 82 -3.49 13.77 4.19
CA GLU A 82 -2.11 14.25 4.08
C GLU A 82 -1.16 13.39 4.91
N ARG A 83 -1.49 13.14 6.18
CA ARG A 83 -0.69 12.30 7.09
C ARG A 83 -0.49 10.88 6.56
N HIS A 84 -1.54 10.25 6.04
CA HIS A 84 -1.44 8.90 5.51
C HIS A 84 -0.64 8.86 4.20
N VAL A 85 -0.74 9.88 3.34
CA VAL A 85 0.08 9.99 2.13
C VAL A 85 1.55 10.17 2.50
N ASP A 86 1.86 11.08 3.42
CA ASP A 86 3.21 11.31 3.94
C ASP A 86 3.79 10.03 4.54
N TYR A 87 3.03 9.34 5.40
CA TYR A 87 3.43 8.07 6.01
C TYR A 87 3.77 7.00 4.96
N ILE A 88 2.95 6.88 3.91
CA ILE A 88 3.16 5.91 2.83
C ILE A 88 4.45 6.22 2.06
N HIS A 89 4.74 7.48 1.75
CA HIS A 89 5.94 7.83 0.99
C HIS A 89 7.20 7.81 1.85
N TYR A 90 7.10 8.17 3.13
CA TYR A 90 8.22 8.11 4.07
C TYR A 90 8.58 6.68 4.49
N ASN A 91 7.67 5.71 4.32
CA ASN A 91 7.82 4.36 4.83
C ASN A 91 9.13 3.63 4.45
N PRO A 92 9.66 3.74 3.23
CA PRO A 92 10.95 3.14 2.88
C PRO A 92 12.13 3.67 3.72
N VAL A 93 12.09 4.94 4.13
CA VAL A 93 13.09 5.55 5.04
C VAL A 93 12.86 5.03 6.46
N LYS A 94 11.61 5.02 6.92
CA LYS A 94 11.23 4.46 8.24
C LYS A 94 11.72 3.01 8.44
N HIS A 95 11.63 2.18 7.40
CA HIS A 95 12.08 0.78 7.43
C HIS A 95 13.58 0.59 7.09
N GLY A 96 14.33 1.68 6.88
CA GLY A 96 15.77 1.64 6.64
C GLY A 96 16.18 1.09 5.28
N PHE A 97 15.28 1.05 4.29
CA PHE A 97 15.61 0.58 2.95
C PHE A 97 16.40 1.62 2.13
N VAL A 98 16.18 2.90 2.39
CA VAL A 98 16.87 4.03 1.76
C VAL A 98 17.04 5.18 2.76
N ASN A 99 18.00 6.07 2.52
CA ASN A 99 18.20 7.26 3.35
C ASN A 99 17.30 8.43 2.93
N ASN A 100 16.95 8.52 1.64
CA ASN A 100 16.07 9.57 1.12
C ASN A 100 14.85 8.95 0.44
N VAL A 101 13.69 9.59 0.56
CA VAL A 101 12.42 9.09 -0.01
C VAL A 101 12.51 8.94 -1.54
N ILE A 102 13.19 9.88 -2.21
CA ILE A 102 13.41 9.87 -3.66
C ILE A 102 14.21 8.65 -4.14
N ASP A 103 15.02 8.03 -3.27
CA ASP A 103 15.82 6.87 -3.67
C ASP A 103 14.98 5.59 -3.78
N TRP A 104 13.72 5.60 -3.35
CA TRP A 104 12.83 4.44 -3.46
C TRP A 104 11.97 4.49 -4.73
N PRO A 105 12.24 3.67 -5.76
CA PRO A 105 11.53 3.75 -7.03
C PRO A 105 10.10 3.16 -6.97
N TYR A 106 9.81 2.31 -5.98
CA TYR A 106 8.57 1.53 -5.92
C TYR A 106 7.47 2.24 -5.12
N SER A 107 7.26 3.53 -5.37
CA SER A 107 6.21 4.32 -4.74
C SER A 107 5.60 5.32 -5.71
N THR A 108 4.46 5.90 -5.33
CA THR A 108 3.87 7.03 -6.08
C THR A 108 4.49 8.37 -5.72
N PHE A 109 5.56 8.43 -4.91
CA PHE A 109 6.22 9.67 -4.50
C PHE A 109 6.70 10.49 -5.71
N HIS A 110 7.33 9.82 -6.69
CA HIS A 110 7.81 10.45 -7.93
C HIS A 110 6.72 11.23 -8.66
N ARG A 111 5.50 10.67 -8.71
CA ARG A 111 4.34 11.35 -9.30
C ARG A 111 3.92 12.61 -8.54
N TYR A 112 4.18 12.67 -7.23
CA TYR A 112 3.90 13.85 -6.41
C TYR A 112 4.97 14.92 -6.62
N VAL A 113 6.24 14.52 -6.77
CA VAL A 113 7.34 15.42 -7.15
C VAL A 113 7.08 16.02 -8.54
N ASP A 114 6.72 15.20 -9.54
CA ASP A 114 6.41 15.67 -10.90
C ASP A 114 5.25 16.70 -10.94
N LYS A 115 4.35 16.63 -9.96
CA LYS A 115 3.22 17.55 -9.82
C LYS A 115 3.52 18.78 -8.97
N GLY A 116 4.73 18.89 -8.42
CA GLY A 116 5.12 19.96 -7.51
C GLY A 116 4.42 19.89 -6.14
N ILE A 117 3.89 18.73 -5.75
CA ILE A 117 3.28 18.53 -4.43
C ILE A 117 4.36 18.32 -3.37
N TYR A 118 5.37 17.51 -3.70
CA TYR A 118 6.58 17.37 -2.89
C TYR A 118 7.77 18.01 -3.58
N LEU A 119 8.72 18.47 -2.77
CA LEU A 119 10.06 18.78 -3.24
C LEU A 119 10.85 17.49 -3.41
N HIS A 120 11.89 17.54 -4.26
CA HIS A 120 12.75 16.39 -4.52
C HIS A 120 13.51 15.93 -3.26
N ASP A 121 13.80 16.85 -2.35
CA ASP A 121 14.47 16.63 -1.07
C ASP A 121 13.49 16.51 0.12
N TRP A 122 12.19 16.31 -0.16
CA TRP A 122 11.20 16.10 0.89
C TRP A 122 11.52 14.86 1.73
N ALA A 123 11.62 15.05 3.04
CA ALA A 123 11.80 13.99 4.03
C ALA A 123 10.99 14.39 5.28
N GLY A 124 9.69 14.05 5.27
CA GLY A 124 8.70 14.49 6.26
C GLY A 124 9.24 14.57 7.68
N ILE A 125 9.01 15.72 8.32
CA ILE A 125 9.30 15.99 9.74
C ILE A 125 8.84 14.78 10.56
N GLU A 126 9.67 14.37 11.54
CA GLU A 126 9.37 13.36 12.56
C GLU A 126 7.85 13.27 12.75
N LEU A 127 7.26 12.23 12.16
CA LEU A 127 5.88 11.87 12.40
C LEU A 127 5.83 11.56 13.89
N GLU A 128 5.52 12.58 14.72
CA GLU A 128 5.51 12.52 16.18
C GLU A 128 4.96 11.16 16.59
N GLU A 129 5.71 10.46 17.45
CA GLU A 129 5.44 9.11 17.96
C GLU A 129 4.01 8.99 18.49
N SER A 130 3.08 8.80 17.57
CA SER A 130 1.65 8.81 17.83
C SER A 130 0.96 8.25 16.60
N THR A 131 1.26 6.97 16.36
CA THR A 131 0.36 5.88 15.94
C THR A 131 1.06 4.97 14.93
N GLY A 132 1.27 3.71 15.35
CA GLY A 132 1.60 2.63 14.43
C GLY A 132 0.44 2.42 13.46
N PHE A 133 0.50 3.07 12.30
CA PHE A 133 -0.44 2.84 11.21
C PHE A 133 -0.17 1.47 10.59
N GLY A 134 -0.95 0.47 10.99
CA GLY A 134 -1.14 -0.75 10.20
C GLY A 134 0.10 -1.62 9.97
N GLU A 135 1.07 -1.61 10.89
CA GLU A 135 2.20 -2.55 10.96
C GLU A 135 2.19 -3.32 12.29
#